data_AF-A0A661BL93-F1
#
_entry.id   AF-A0A661BL93-F1
#
_cell.length_a   1.000
_cell.length_b   1.000
_cell.length_c   1.000
_cell.angle_alpha   90.00
_cell.angle_beta   90.00
_cell.angle_gamma   90.00
#
_symmetry.space_group_name_H-M   'P 1'
#
loop_
_entity.id
_entity.type
_entity.pdbx_description
1 polymer ?
#
loop_
_entity_poly.entity_id
_entity_poly.type
_entity_poly.pdbx_seq_one_letter_code
_entity_poly.pdbx_strand_id
1 'polypeptide(L)' 'VRALELGNDWIQFGARFDGAAFQVAVPVSAVMAVYARENGLGMAFKNDAPDGEPPDGSDEDGDISRPALRLVK' A
#
# COMPACT_ATOMS: atom_id res chain seq x y z
N VAL A 1 5.87 12.86 12.60
CA VAL A 1 5.63 11.52 13.20
C VAL A 1 6.67 11.29 14.28
N ARG A 2 6.30 10.68 15.41
CA ARG A 2 7.22 10.31 16.50
C ARG A 2 6.95 8.87 16.93
N ALA A 3 8.00 8.18 17.39
CA ALA A 3 7.92 6.80 17.90
C ALA A 3 7.16 5.87 16.94
N LEU A 4 7.62 5.78 15.69
CA LEU A 4 7.00 4.91 14.69
C LEU A 4 7.40 3.46 14.95
N GLU A 5 6.41 2.60 15.12
CA GLU A 5 6.55 1.16 15.23
C GLU A 5 5.77 0.50 14.08
N LEU A 6 6.47 -0.32 13.29
CA LEU A 6 5.88 -1.15 12.25
C LEU A 6 5.92 -2.60 12.73
N GLY A 7 4.86 -3.01 13.41
CA GLY A 7 4.64 -4.41 13.77
C GLY A 7 4.00 -5.20 12.63
N ASN A 8 3.95 -6.52 12.80
CA ASN A 8 3.33 -7.41 11.82
C ASN A 8 1.80 -7.25 11.77
N ASP A 9 1.18 -6.96 12.92
CA ASP A 9 -0.27 -6.82 13.06
C ASP A 9 -0.72 -5.37 13.14
N TRP A 10 0.14 -4.49 13.68
CA TRP A 10 -0.20 -3.10 14.00
C TRP A 10 0.93 -2.15 13.61
N ILE A 11 0.54 -1.00 13.05
CA ILE A 11 1.39 0.16 12.86
C ILE A 11 0.99 1.21 13.90
N GLN A 12 1.94 1.68 14.69
CA GLN A 12 1.70 2.61 15.78
C GLN A 12 2.62 3.82 15.70
N PHE A 13 2.11 5.01 15.93
CA PHE A 13 2.92 6.22 16.00
C PHE A 13 2.20 7.42 16.63
N GLY A 14 2.98 8.38 17.11
CA GLY A 14 2.50 9.71 17.48
C GLY A 14 2.46 10.67 16.28
N ALA A 15 1.32 11.33 16.07
CA ALA A 15 1.13 12.36 15.06
C ALA A 15 0.44 13.60 15.63
N ARG A 16 0.44 14.68 14.84
CA ARG A 16 -0.35 15.87 15.16
C ARG A 16 -1.31 16.19 14.03
N PHE A 17 -2.55 16.46 14.36
CA PHE A 17 -3.59 16.89 13.44
C PHE A 17 -4.07 18.26 13.90
N ASP A 18 -3.97 19.25 13.02
CA ASP A 18 -4.24 20.67 13.33
C ASP A 18 -3.56 21.16 14.62
N GLY A 19 -2.31 20.74 14.83
CA GLY A 19 -1.54 21.10 16.00
C GLY A 19 -1.89 20.34 17.29
N ALA A 20 -2.96 19.55 17.37
CA ALA A 20 -3.24 18.66 18.52
C ALA A 20 -2.51 17.32 18.39
N ALA A 21 -2.00 16.77 19.49
CA ALA A 21 -1.22 15.52 19.49
C ALA A 21 -2.11 14.28 19.70
N PHE A 22 -1.89 13.26 18.89
CA PHE A 22 -2.63 11.99 18.92
C PHE A 22 -1.68 10.80 18.84
N GLN A 23 -2.06 9.71 19.50
CA GLN A 23 -1.48 8.38 19.27
C GLN A 23 -2.35 7.65 18.26
N VAL A 24 -1.74 7.15 17.21
CA VAL A 24 -2.39 6.47 16.10
C VAL A 24 -1.98 5.00 16.14
N ALA A 25 -2.96 4.10 16.03
CA ALA A 25 -2.75 2.66 15.90
C ALA A 25 -3.66 2.13 14.79
N VAL A 26 -3.06 1.51 13.78
CA VAL A 26 -3.76 1.00 12.60
C VAL A 26 -3.43 -0.48 12.41
N PRO A 27 -4.42 -1.38 12.27
CA PRO A 27 -4.13 -2.77 11.96
C PRO A 27 -3.57 -2.87 10.54
N VAL A 28 -2.58 -3.73 10.33
CA VAL A 28 -1.91 -3.88 9.02
C VAL A 28 -2.91 -4.31 7.94
N SER A 29 -3.96 -5.07 8.29
CA SER A 29 -5.03 -5.46 7.38
C SER A 29 -5.85 -4.29 6.80
N ALA A 30 -5.80 -3.11 7.42
CA ALA A 30 -6.48 -1.91 6.91
C ALA A 30 -5.57 -1.04 6.01
N VAL A 31 -4.31 -1.45 5.78
CA VAL A 31 -3.36 -0.68 4.97
C VAL A 31 -3.50 -1.08 3.50
N MET A 32 -3.98 -0.14 2.68
CA MET A 32 -4.21 -0.38 1.24
C MET A 32 -2.94 -0.22 0.41
N ALA A 33 -2.07 0.72 0.75
CA ALA A 33 -0.87 1.01 -0.02
C ALA A 33 0.16 1.82 0.76
N VAL A 34 1.39 1.85 0.24
CA VAL A 34 2.47 2.71 0.72
C VAL A 34 3.12 3.41 -0.46
N TYR A 35 3.21 4.74 -0.38
CA TYR A 35 3.78 5.57 -1.44
C TYR A 35 4.68 6.65 -0.86
N ALA A 36 5.72 7.01 -1.60
CA ALA A 36 6.49 8.22 -1.38
C ALA A 36 5.67 9.43 -1.83
N ARG A 37 5.49 10.41 -0.94
CA ARG A 37 4.71 11.62 -1.21
C ARG A 37 5.27 12.46 -2.37
N GLU A 38 6.58 12.43 -2.59
CA GLU A 38 7.27 13.35 -3.50
C GLU A 38 7.10 13.00 -4.98
N ASN A 39 6.99 11.71 -5.29
CA ASN A 39 6.94 11.21 -6.67
C ASN A 39 5.88 10.12 -6.88
N GLY A 40 5.12 9.76 -5.84
CA GLY A 40 4.09 8.72 -5.89
C GLY A 40 4.62 7.29 -6.00
N LEU A 41 5.94 7.08 -5.97
CA LEU A 41 6.52 5.75 -6.12
C LEU A 41 6.25 4.90 -4.87
N GLY A 42 5.87 3.64 -5.08
CA GLY A 42 5.54 2.73 -3.99
C GLY A 42 4.80 1.49 -4.49
N MET A 43 3.98 0.90 -3.62
CA MET A 43 3.19 -0.28 -3.97
C MET A 43 1.84 -0.31 -3.25
N ALA A 44 0.81 -0.78 -3.95
CA ALA A 44 -0.46 -1.17 -3.35
C ALA A 44 -0.35 -2.58 -2.79
N PHE A 45 -0.94 -2.81 -1.62
CA PHE A 45 -1.14 -4.14 -1.09
C PHE A 45 -2.35 -4.78 -1.78
N LYS A 46 -2.22 -6.05 -2.12
CA LYS A 46 -3.33 -6.82 -2.68
C LYS A 46 -4.30 -7.12 -1.55
N ASN A 47 -5.57 -6.78 -1.71
CA ASN A 47 -6.59 -7.17 -0.74
C ASN A 47 -6.78 -8.69 -0.84
N ASP A 48 -6.19 -9.47 0.07
CA ASP A 48 -6.59 -10.85 0.34
C ASP A 48 -7.89 -10.85 1.18
N ALA A 49 -8.90 -10.12 0.71
CA ALA A 49 -10.23 -10.21 1.30
C ALA A 49 -10.80 -11.60 0.92
N PRO A 50 -11.27 -12.41 1.89
CA PRO A 50 -12.05 -13.59 1.57
C PRO A 50 -13.39 -13.13 0.97
N ASP A 51 -13.54 -13.38 -0.33
CA ASP A 51 -14.76 -13.35 -1.15
C ASP A 51 -15.68 -12.11 -1.08
N GLY A 52 -15.72 -11.38 -2.20
CA GLY A 52 -16.91 -10.61 -2.60
C GLY A 52 -16.61 -9.21 -3.11
N GLU A 53 -16.58 -9.10 -4.44
CA GLU A 53 -16.57 -7.88 -5.26
C GLU A 53 -15.18 -7.37 -5.71
N PRO A 54 -14.83 -7.49 -7.01
CA PRO A 54 -13.67 -6.83 -7.57
C PRO A 54 -13.86 -5.30 -7.52
N PRO A 55 -12.86 -4.50 -7.13
CA PRO A 55 -12.89 -3.09 -7.42
C PRO A 55 -12.81 -2.91 -8.95
N ASP A 56 -13.93 -2.53 -9.58
CA ASP A 56 -13.94 -1.97 -10.93
C ASP A 56 -13.14 -0.66 -10.88
N GLY A 57 -11.91 -0.74 -11.36
CA GLY A 57 -10.95 0.35 -11.32
C GLY A 57 -9.92 0.11 -12.40
N SER A 58 -10.34 0.37 -13.64
CA SER A 58 -9.50 0.65 -14.82
C SER A 58 -8.00 0.54 -14.58
N ASP A 59 -7.44 -0.62 -14.94
CA ASP A 59 -6.01 -0.81 -15.17
C ASP A 59 -5.56 0.07 -16.35
N GLU A 60 -5.34 1.36 -16.08
CA GLU A 60 -4.45 2.18 -16.90
C GLU A 60 -3.16 2.39 -16.12
N ASP A 61 -2.30 1.38 -16.09
CA ASP A 61 -0.88 1.62 -15.87
C ASP A 61 -0.01 0.59 -16.60
N GLY A 62 0.76 1.10 -17.55
CA GLY A 62 2.12 0.63 -17.79
C GLY A 62 2.27 -0.71 -18.49
N ASP A 63 2.59 -0.63 -19.79
CA ASP A 63 3.40 -1.61 -20.50
C ASP A 63 4.66 -1.97 -19.67
N ILE A 64 4.56 -2.99 -18.82
CA ILE A 64 5.72 -3.76 -18.37
C ILE A 64 5.72 -5.00 -19.26
N SER A 65 6.19 -4.78 -20.50
CA SER A 65 6.52 -5.83 -21.46
C SER A 65 7.33 -6.94 -20.76
N ARG A 66 6.66 -8.06 -20.48
CA ARG A 66 7.30 -9.30 -20.00
C ARG A 66 8.19 -9.81 -21.13
N PRO A 67 9.47 -10.12 -20.92
CA PRO A 67 10.31 -10.62 -22.00
C PRO A 67 9.82 -12.02 -22.40
N ALA A 68 9.22 -12.14 -23.58
CA ALA A 68 8.78 -13.41 -24.13
C ALA A 68 9.99 -14.17 -24.72
N LEU A 69 10.38 -15.28 -24.09
CA LEU A 69 11.36 -16.22 -24.63
C LEU A 69 10.83 -16.75 -25.97
N ARG A 70 11.55 -16.51 -27.07
CA ARG A 70 11.18 -17.03 -28.39
C ARG A 70 11.73 -18.44 -28.60
N LEU A 71 10.85 -19.34 -29.01
CA LEU A 71 11.15 -20.72 -29.37
C LEU A 71 12.09 -20.79 -30.58
N VAL A 72 13.18 -21.54 -30.42
CA VAL A 72 14.15 -21.88 -31.46
C VAL A 72 13.62 -23.03 -32.34
N LYS A 73 13.99 -23.04 -33.62
CA LYS A 73 13.78 -24.15 -34.56
C LYS A 73 15.11 -24.81 -34.87
#